data_AF-A0A067DMD0-F1
#
_entry.id   AF-A0A067DMD0-F1
#
_cell.length_a   1.000
_cell.length_b   1.000
_cell.length_c   1.000
_cell.angle_alpha   90.00
_cell.angle_beta   90.00
_cell.angle_gamma   90.00
#
_symmetry.space_group_name_H-M   'P 1'
#
loop_
_entity.id
_entity.type
_entity.pdbx_description
1 polymer ?
#
loop_
_entity_poly.entity_id
_entity_poly.type
_entity_poly.pdbx_seq_one_letter_code
_entity_poly.pdbx_strand_id
1 'polypeptide(L)'
;MNDSLDHRAKEKQRPSVIQRQQSNQSSMGICQSRFKALQTIFKLFHPDSNSHHAQEALHRAKFKFPVRQKIIVSRKWGFTKFSRADYLRWKSENRMSWSFG
;
A
#
# COMPACT_ATOMS: atom_id res chain seq x y z
N MET A 1 60.21 -54.05 -7.62
CA MET A 1 59.61 -54.10 -8.96
C MET A 1 58.16 -54.49 -8.78
N ASN A 2 57.31 -53.75 -9.47
CA ASN A 2 55.86 -53.80 -9.49
C ASN A 2 55.27 -52.98 -8.32
N ASP A 3 54.96 -51.71 -8.58
CA ASP A 3 53.79 -51.27 -9.37
C ASP A 3 52.52 -51.74 -8.64
N SER A 4 51.56 -50.93 -8.34
CA SER A 4 51.24 -49.57 -8.75
C SER A 4 49.93 -49.34 -8.02
N LEU A 5 49.70 -48.11 -7.57
CA LEU A 5 48.37 -47.54 -7.49
C LEU A 5 47.29 -48.45 -6.88
N ASP A 6 47.10 -48.33 -5.58
CA ASP A 6 45.74 -48.05 -5.17
C ASP A 6 45.79 -47.00 -4.08
N HIS A 7 45.80 -45.75 -4.57
CA HIS A 7 45.16 -44.66 -3.87
C HIS A 7 43.78 -45.16 -3.46
N ARG A 8 43.67 -45.70 -2.24
CA ARG A 8 42.39 -45.91 -1.58
C ARG A 8 41.85 -44.52 -1.35
N ALA A 9 41.24 -44.01 -2.41
CA ALA A 9 40.50 -42.78 -2.45
C ALA A 9 39.64 -42.82 -1.21
N LYS A 10 39.89 -41.87 -0.32
CA LYS A 10 38.82 -41.38 0.52
C LYS A 10 37.79 -40.91 -0.49
N GLU A 11 36.85 -41.80 -0.83
CA GLU A 11 35.54 -41.46 -1.36
C GLU A 11 34.99 -40.50 -0.31
N LYS A 12 35.36 -39.23 -0.45
CA LYS A 12 34.67 -38.12 0.14
C LYS A 12 33.28 -38.33 -0.42
N GLN A 13 32.42 -38.97 0.36
CA GLN A 13 30.98 -38.91 0.17
C GLN A 13 30.74 -37.48 -0.26
N ARG A 14 30.32 -37.33 -1.54
CA ARG A 14 29.81 -36.06 -2.02
C ARG A 14 28.93 -35.55 -0.89
N PRO A 15 28.97 -34.26 -0.51
CA PRO A 15 27.94 -33.73 0.35
C PRO A 15 26.63 -33.88 -0.43
N SER A 16 26.02 -35.05 -0.31
CA SER A 16 24.73 -35.39 -0.88
C SER A 16 23.81 -34.60 0.00
N VAL A 17 23.39 -33.47 -0.56
CA VAL A 17 22.31 -32.68 -0.01
C VAL A 17 22.73 -32.10 1.34
N ILE A 18 23.44 -30.96 1.29
CA ILE A 18 23.34 -29.95 2.34
C ILE A 18 21.87 -29.91 2.73
N GLN A 19 21.56 -30.43 3.92
CA GLN A 19 20.22 -30.39 4.50
C GLN A 19 19.82 -28.93 4.46
N ARG A 20 18.98 -28.55 3.48
CA ARG A 20 18.25 -27.30 3.50
C ARG A 20 17.37 -27.44 4.73
N GLN A 21 17.90 -26.98 5.86
CA GLN A 21 17.17 -26.86 7.10
C GLN A 21 15.83 -26.23 6.74
N GLN A 22 14.76 -26.88 7.17
CA GLN A 22 13.41 -26.36 7.09
C GLN A 22 13.38 -25.07 7.92
N SER A 23 13.77 -23.95 7.33
CA SER A 23 13.51 -22.64 7.91
C SER A 23 12.02 -22.41 7.78
N ASN A 24 11.31 -22.89 8.80
CA ASN A 24 9.91 -22.63 9.03
C ASN A 24 9.67 -21.13 8.84
N GLN A 25 8.77 -20.82 7.91
CA GLN A 25 8.39 -19.48 7.50
C GLN A 25 8.16 -18.58 8.71
N SER A 26 9.16 -17.76 9.02
CA SER A 26 8.97 -16.60 9.86
C SER A 26 8.00 -15.69 9.10
N SER A 27 6.84 -15.36 9.67
CA SER A 27 5.89 -14.48 8.98
C SER A 27 6.52 -13.09 8.85
N MET A 28 7.09 -12.79 7.68
CA MET A 28 7.88 -11.58 7.39
C MET A 28 7.06 -10.26 7.39
N GLY A 29 5.86 -10.25 7.98
CA GLY A 29 4.98 -9.09 8.10
C GLY A 29 3.55 -9.36 7.63
N ILE A 30 2.61 -8.60 8.19
CA ILE A 30 1.20 -8.62 7.75
C ILE A 30 0.99 -7.59 6.62
N CYS A 31 0.91 -8.03 5.37
CA CYS A 31 0.42 -7.21 4.26
C CYS A 31 -1.08 -7.47 4.07
N GLN A 32 -1.94 -6.68 4.73
CA GLN A 32 -3.40 -6.93 4.76
C GLN A 32 -4.22 -6.03 3.82
N SER A 33 -3.64 -5.02 3.17
CA SER A 33 -4.41 -4.10 2.32
C SER A 33 -4.53 -4.61 0.89
N ARG A 34 -5.61 -5.34 0.59
CA ARG A 34 -6.02 -5.65 -0.79
C ARG A 34 -6.79 -4.46 -1.37
N PHE A 35 -6.21 -3.79 -2.35
CA PHE A 35 -6.81 -2.64 -3.01
C PHE A 35 -7.41 -3.03 -4.38
N LYS A 36 -8.62 -2.54 -4.69
CA LYS A 36 -9.27 -2.74 -5.99
C LYS A 36 -9.02 -1.56 -6.92
N ALA A 37 -9.01 -1.80 -8.23
CA ALA A 37 -9.00 -0.71 -9.21
C ALA A 37 -10.18 0.26 -8.95
N LEU A 38 -9.93 1.56 -9.05
CA LEU A 38 -10.89 2.66 -8.80
C LEU A 38 -11.31 2.90 -7.34
N GLN A 39 -10.73 2.21 -6.35
CA GLN A 39 -10.94 2.54 -4.94
C GLN A 39 -10.20 3.84 -4.56
N THR A 40 -10.71 4.62 -3.61
CA THR A 40 -9.99 5.81 -3.09
C THR A 40 -9.16 5.40 -1.87
N ILE A 41 -7.87 5.77 -1.85
CA ILE A 41 -6.95 5.44 -0.74
C ILE A 41 -6.92 6.57 0.29
N PHE A 42 -6.58 7.79 -0.14
CA PHE A 42 -6.56 8.97 0.70
C PHE A 42 -7.66 9.95 0.30
N LYS A 43 -8.27 10.58 1.29
CA LYS A 43 -9.16 11.72 1.13
C LYS A 43 -8.72 12.79 2.12
N LEU A 44 -8.53 14.01 1.63
CA LEU A 44 -8.21 15.17 2.43
C LEU A 44 -9.29 16.23 2.19
N PHE A 45 -9.67 16.92 3.25
CA PHE A 45 -10.49 18.13 3.17
C PHE A 45 -9.67 19.30 3.70
N HIS A 46 -9.72 20.41 3.00
CA HIS A 46 -9.00 21.63 3.35
C HIS A 46 -9.82 22.85 2.91
N PRO A 47 -9.62 24.02 3.54
CA PRO A 47 -10.13 25.28 3.00
C PRO A 47 -9.51 25.57 1.63
N ASP A 48 -10.19 26.36 0.80
CA ASP A 48 -9.78 26.63 -0.59
C ASP A 48 -8.38 27.26 -0.71
N SER A 49 -7.96 28.01 0.31
CA SER A 49 -6.64 28.64 0.40
C SER A 49 -5.48 27.64 0.33
N ASN A 50 -5.68 26.41 0.82
CA ASN A 50 -4.62 25.42 1.02
C ASN A 50 -4.59 24.36 -0.09
N SER A 51 -5.30 24.59 -1.19
CA SER A 51 -5.44 23.65 -2.30
C SER A 51 -4.11 23.23 -2.93
N HIS A 52 -3.18 24.18 -3.10
CA HIS A 52 -1.87 23.89 -3.69
C HIS A 52 -1.02 22.97 -2.81
N HIS A 53 -0.93 23.29 -1.51
CA HIS A 53 -0.20 22.49 -0.52
C HIS A 53 -0.79 21.08 -0.37
N ALA A 54 -2.12 20.96 -0.40
CA ALA A 54 -2.81 19.68 -0.33
C ALA A 54 -2.49 18.78 -1.53
N GLN A 55 -2.49 19.35 -2.74
CA GLN A 55 -2.12 18.61 -3.95
C GLN A 55 -0.67 18.14 -3.87
N GLU A 56 0.25 19.00 -3.46
CA GLU A 56 1.68 18.66 -3.34
C GLU A 56 1.92 17.55 -2.30
N ALA A 57 1.22 17.60 -1.15
CA ALA A 57 1.28 16.54 -0.14
C ALA A 57 0.81 15.18 -0.69
N LEU A 58 -0.28 15.16 -1.47
CA LEU A 58 -0.76 13.93 -2.12
C LEU A 58 0.20 13.43 -3.20
N HIS A 59 0.83 14.35 -3.94
CA HIS A 59 1.89 14.01 -4.89
C HIS A 59 3.08 13.34 -4.20
N ARG A 60 3.53 13.86 -3.05
CA ARG A 60 4.60 13.23 -2.25
C ARG A 60 4.19 11.87 -1.69
N ALA A 61 2.97 11.75 -1.19
CA ALA A 61 2.45 10.50 -0.62
C ALA A 61 2.33 9.38 -1.68
N LYS A 62 1.97 9.74 -2.92
CA LYS A 62 1.83 8.79 -4.04
C LYS A 62 3.10 7.97 -4.29
N PHE A 63 4.29 8.52 -4.04
CA PHE A 63 5.57 7.81 -4.24
C PHE A 63 5.80 6.64 -3.27
N LYS A 64 5.07 6.59 -2.15
CA LYS A 64 5.23 5.50 -1.16
C LYS A 64 4.46 4.23 -1.54
N PHE A 65 3.56 4.31 -2.52
CA PHE A 65 2.74 3.18 -2.93
C PHE A 65 3.16 2.69 -4.32
N PRO A 66 3.32 1.37 -4.51
CA PRO A 66 3.74 0.78 -5.79
C PRO A 66 2.61 0.76 -6.85
N VAL A 67 1.75 1.79 -6.89
CA VAL A 67 0.57 1.86 -7.77
C VAL A 67 0.46 3.23 -8.43
N ARG A 68 0.05 3.25 -9.70
CA ARG A 68 -0.29 4.49 -10.41
C ARG A 68 -1.64 5.05 -9.95
N GLN A 69 -1.61 5.90 -8.93
CA GLN A 69 -2.80 6.59 -8.39
C GLN A 69 -3.06 7.92 -9.12
N LYS A 70 -4.34 8.25 -9.35
CA LYS A 70 -4.77 9.56 -9.88
C LYS A 70 -5.17 10.47 -8.72
N ILE A 71 -4.68 11.71 -8.75
CA ILE A 71 -5.10 12.77 -7.80
C ILE A 71 -6.26 13.51 -8.46
N ILE A 72 -7.39 13.60 -7.77
CA ILE A 72 -8.63 14.17 -8.29
C ILE A 72 -9.17 15.16 -7.26
N VAL A 73 -9.48 16.38 -7.72
CA VAL A 73 -10.19 17.37 -6.90
C VAL A 73 -11.70 17.08 -7.01
N SER A 74 -12.33 16.86 -5.87
CA SER A 74 -13.77 16.59 -5.80
C SER A 74 -14.58 17.89 -5.88
N ARG A 75 -15.76 17.82 -6.51
CA ARG A 75 -16.78 18.90 -6.49
C ARG A 75 -17.70 18.86 -5.26
N LYS A 76 -17.55 17.83 -4.43
CA LYS A 76 -18.36 17.60 -3.24
C LYS A 76 -17.90 18.48 -2.08
N TRP A 77 -18.80 18.76 -1.16
CA TRP A 77 -18.47 19.47 0.07
C TRP A 77 -17.82 18.52 1.08
N GLY A 78 -16.48 18.52 1.11
CA GLY A 78 -15.70 17.66 2.01
C GLY A 78 -15.97 16.17 1.82
N PHE A 79 -16.22 15.46 2.92
CA PHE A 79 -16.50 14.01 2.90
C PHE A 79 -17.98 13.67 2.72
N THR A 80 -18.82 14.66 2.42
CA THR A 80 -20.25 14.45 2.20
C THR A 80 -20.54 13.94 0.79
N LYS A 81 -21.77 13.47 0.58
CA LYS A 81 -22.25 13.06 -0.75
C LYS A 81 -22.67 14.26 -1.61
N PHE A 82 -22.83 15.43 -1.01
CA PHE A 82 -23.48 16.60 -1.62
C PHE A 82 -22.47 17.50 -2.33
N SER A 83 -22.93 18.21 -3.36
CA SER A 83 -22.11 19.23 -4.02
C SER A 83 -21.97 20.47 -3.15
N ARG A 84 -20.98 21.32 -3.45
CA ARG A 84 -20.81 22.61 -2.76
C ARG A 84 -22.06 23.51 -2.89
N ALA A 85 -22.72 23.50 -4.03
CA ALA A 85 -23.93 24.30 -4.27
C ALA A 85 -25.11 23.80 -3.43
N ASP A 86 -25.35 22.48 -3.41
CA ASP A 86 -26.42 21.87 -2.62
C ASP A 86 -26.20 22.10 -1.13
N TYR A 87 -24.95 22.02 -0.69
CA TYR A 87 -24.58 22.27 0.70
C TYR A 87 -24.94 23.70 1.14
N LEU A 88 -24.64 24.71 0.30
CA LEU A 88 -24.98 26.10 0.61
C LEU A 88 -26.49 26.31 0.71
N ARG A 89 -27.25 25.71 -0.22
CA ARG A 89 -28.72 25.76 -0.21
C ARG A 89 -29.31 25.14 1.06
N TRP A 90 -28.84 23.95 1.44
CA TRP A 90 -29.35 23.28 2.63
C TRP A 90 -28.89 23.93 3.94
N LYS A 91 -27.74 24.63 3.92
CA LYS A 91 -27.30 25.46 5.03
C LYS A 91 -28.27 26.64 5.21
N SER A 92 -28.70 27.29 4.13
CA SER A 92 -29.72 28.35 4.21
C SER A 92 -31.10 27.84 4.61
N GLU A 93 -31.47 26.62 4.20
CA GLU A 93 -32.74 25.99 4.59
C GLU A 93 -32.70 25.38 6.00
N ASN A 94 -31.55 25.45 6.70
CA ASN A 94 -31.32 24.91 8.04
C ASN A 94 -31.65 23.40 8.20
N ARG A 95 -31.66 22.64 7.10
CA ARG A 95 -32.08 21.22 7.06
C ARG A 95 -30.94 20.23 7.36
N MET A 96 -29.77 20.72 7.76
CA MET A 96 -28.62 19.86 8.04
C MET A 96 -28.65 19.34 9.47
N SER A 97 -29.17 18.14 9.66
CA SER A 97 -28.93 17.37 10.88
C SER A 97 -27.61 16.61 10.74
N TRP A 98 -26.62 16.94 11.56
CA TRP A 98 -25.41 16.13 11.74
C TRP A 98 -25.74 15.00 12.70
N SER A 99 -26.19 13.86 12.16
CA SER A 99 -26.23 12.64 12.94
C SER A 99 -24.81 12.10 13.09
N PHE A 100 -24.15 12.46 14.19
CA PHE A 100 -23.02 11.67 14.69
C PHE A 100 -23.59 10.33 15.16
N GLY A 101 -23.21 9.26 14.48
CA GLY A 101 -23.49 7.89 14.91
C GLY A 101 -22.44 7.40 15.88
#